data_AF-A0A8E2INZ4-F1
#
_entry.id   AF-A0A8E2INZ4-F1
#
_cell.length_a   1.000
_cell.length_b   1.000
_cell.length_c   1.000
_cell.angle_alpha   90.00
_cell.angle_beta   90.00
_cell.angle_gamma   90.00
#
_symmetry.space_group_name_H-M   'P 1'
#
loop_
_entity.id
_entity.type
_entity.pdbx_description
1 polymer ?
#
loop_
_entity_poly.entity_id
_entity_poly.type
_entity_poly.pdbx_seq_one_letter_code
_entity_poly.pdbx_strand_id
1 'polypeptide(L)'
;MSFVSTVPEALQTAATDLATIRSWLGEANATAATATTEILPAGADEVSAAIAALFSAQSQVWRTFSQDAAWLHQQFVDVLNGSAVKYATTELENAERNVLQVINEPTEYLFGRPLIGNGANGAPGTGQNGGDGGILWGNGGNGGSGAPGHAGGNGGDGGIFGSGGAGGAGGNAVNGTAGAGGAGGAGGLFGSGGAGGAGGMSMDGTGGAGGTGGTGGLFGTGGTGGAGGAGVGNGGAGGSGGNAWLAGSGGAGGAGGGAGTSGSGGQGGSGGNGGWLSGNGGDGGTGGAGAVNNGGNGGAGGNAGLLSGNGGDGGVGGYGNNNGGSGGAGGDAGWLAGDGGNGGTGGVGGTTNGGSGGDGGSGAWLSGNGGAGGAGGQGVANGGNGGAGGNAGHFFGSGGAGGGGGNGLSGNGGAGGTGGNAGLIGDGGNGGDGGAGYVSGGNGGNGGNASMIGNGGNGGNGGTGHSPGAGGTGGAGGKLIGQPGFDGVAPARQPLPLVSDVS
;
A
#
# COMPACT_ATOMS: atom_id res chain seq x y z
N MET A 1 0.06 -31.78 32.74
CA MET A 1 0.70 -30.54 33.24
C MET A 1 -0.06 -30.13 34.49
N SER A 2 0.62 -29.89 35.61
CA SER A 2 -0.02 -29.43 36.86
C SER A 2 -0.42 -27.97 36.68
N PHE A 3 -1.71 -27.66 36.73
CA PHE A 3 -2.17 -26.27 36.75
C PHE A 3 -1.84 -25.67 38.13
N VAL A 4 -1.12 -24.56 38.15
CA VAL A 4 -0.97 -23.75 39.36
C VAL A 4 -2.29 -23.01 39.55
N SER A 5 -3.07 -23.40 40.55
CA SER A 5 -4.26 -22.66 40.98
C SER A 5 -3.81 -21.59 41.97
N THR A 6 -4.09 -20.33 41.64
CA THR A 6 -3.93 -19.20 42.57
C THR A 6 -5.30 -18.78 43.09
N VAL A 7 -5.36 -18.20 44.30
CA VAL A 7 -6.61 -17.65 44.87
C VAL A 7 -6.43 -16.13 44.97
N PRO A 8 -6.75 -15.34 43.93
CA PRO A 8 -6.55 -13.89 43.89
C PRO A 8 -7.20 -13.15 45.07
N GLU A 9 -8.32 -13.66 45.57
CA GLU A 9 -9.06 -13.13 46.71
C GLU A 9 -8.24 -13.21 48.01
N ALA A 10 -7.44 -14.27 48.18
CA ALA A 10 -6.56 -14.42 49.34
C ALA A 10 -5.40 -13.40 49.31
N LEU A 11 -4.89 -13.06 48.12
CA LEU A 11 -3.83 -12.07 47.95
C LEU A 11 -4.33 -10.64 48.19
N GLN A 12 -5.55 -10.30 47.75
CA GLN A 12 -6.17 -9.00 48.06
C GLN A 12 -6.45 -8.84 49.56
N THR A 13 -6.89 -9.91 50.22
CA THR A 13 -7.10 -9.92 51.66
C THR A 13 -5.78 -9.66 52.40
N ALA A 14 -4.71 -10.38 52.03
CA ALA A 14 -3.39 -10.19 52.61
C ALA A 14 -2.83 -8.77 52.39
N ALA A 15 -3.03 -8.17 51.21
CA ALA A 15 -2.61 -6.80 50.93
C ALA A 15 -3.35 -5.77 51.80
N THR A 16 -4.64 -5.99 52.05
CA THR A 16 -5.47 -5.15 52.94
C THR A 16 -5.03 -5.26 54.40
N ASP A 17 -4.75 -6.47 54.88
CA ASP A 17 -4.24 -6.70 56.23
C ASP A 17 -2.87 -6.03 56.43
N LEU A 18 -1.97 -6.14 55.44
CA LEU A 18 -0.65 -5.50 55.48
C LEU A 18 -0.74 -3.97 55.46
N ALA A 19 -1.67 -3.39 54.71
CA ALA A 19 -1.92 -1.94 54.73
C ALA A 19 -2.42 -1.48 56.11
N THR A 20 -3.26 -2.29 56.77
CA THR A 20 -3.74 -2.02 58.14
C THR A 20 -2.60 -2.07 59.15
N ILE A 21 -1.73 -3.08 59.08
CA ILE A 21 -0.52 -3.18 59.92
C ILE A 21 0.39 -1.96 59.74
N ARG A 22 0.57 -1.48 58.49
CA ARG A 22 1.35 -0.27 58.20
C ARG A 22 0.75 0.96 58.91
N SER A 23 -0.57 1.11 58.86
CA SER A 23 -1.27 2.20 59.54
C SER A 23 -1.00 2.17 61.04
N TRP A 24 -1.12 0.99 61.68
CA TRP A 24 -0.87 0.83 63.11
C TRP A 24 0.58 1.14 63.49
N LEU A 25 1.55 0.67 62.70
CA LEU A 25 2.97 0.94 62.92
C LEU A 25 3.30 2.43 62.75
N GLY A 26 2.71 3.08 61.75
CA GLY A 26 2.86 4.53 61.53
C GLY A 26 2.31 5.34 62.71
N GLU A 27 1.12 4.98 63.21
CA GLU A 27 0.49 5.62 64.37
C GLU A 27 1.30 5.41 65.66
N ALA A 28 1.78 4.18 65.91
CA ALA A 28 2.63 3.89 67.05
C ALA A 28 3.94 4.69 67.02
N ASN A 29 4.59 4.79 65.85
CA ASN A 29 5.81 5.57 65.68
C ASN A 29 5.56 7.08 65.83
N ALA A 30 4.43 7.59 65.35
CA ALA A 30 4.05 8.99 65.54
C ALA A 30 3.79 9.31 67.01
N THR A 31 3.09 8.43 67.73
CA THR A 31 2.78 8.58 69.16
C THR A 31 4.06 8.57 70.01
N ALA A 32 5.04 7.74 69.67
CA ALA A 32 6.31 7.65 70.38
C ALA A 32 7.30 8.80 70.04
N ALA A 33 7.06 9.57 68.98
CA ALA A 33 8.03 10.52 68.44
C ALA A 33 8.41 11.64 69.43
N THR A 34 7.44 12.23 70.13
CA THR A 34 7.68 13.32 71.07
C THR A 34 8.45 12.85 72.30
N ALA A 35 7.99 11.75 72.92
CA ALA A 35 8.57 11.19 74.13
C ALA A 35 10.04 10.74 73.94
N THR A 36 10.43 10.41 72.71
CA THR A 36 11.77 9.89 72.40
C THR A 36 12.75 10.97 71.92
N THR A 37 12.29 12.18 71.57
CA THR A 37 13.17 13.26 71.10
C THR A 37 13.21 14.52 71.93
N GLU A 38 12.35 14.64 72.92
CA GLU A 38 12.37 15.75 73.88
C GLU A 38 12.88 15.27 75.25
N ILE A 39 13.92 14.43 75.26
CA ILE A 39 14.53 13.95 76.49
C ILE A 39 15.35 15.10 77.08
N LEU A 40 14.86 15.66 78.19
CA LEU A 40 15.54 16.72 78.93
C LEU A 40 16.74 16.16 79.72
N PRO A 41 17.86 16.91 79.83
CA PRO A 41 18.96 16.54 80.72
C PRO A 41 18.50 16.41 82.17
N ALA A 42 18.94 15.37 82.87
CA ALA A 42 18.59 15.13 84.28
C ALA A 42 19.27 16.11 85.26
N GLY A 43 20.33 16.79 84.83
CA GLY A 43 21.10 17.80 85.56
C GLY A 43 21.74 18.81 84.60
N ALA A 44 22.30 19.90 85.15
CA ALA A 44 22.94 20.97 84.37
C ALA A 44 24.39 20.64 83.94
N ASP A 45 24.85 19.41 84.20
CA ASP A 45 26.20 18.95 83.87
C ASP A 45 26.31 18.44 82.43
N GLU A 46 27.55 18.42 81.93
CA GLU A 46 27.88 18.03 80.57
C GLU A 46 27.59 16.54 80.29
N VAL A 47 27.59 15.68 81.31
CA VAL A 47 27.31 14.23 81.15
C VAL A 47 25.82 14.00 80.94
N SER A 48 24.96 14.62 81.73
CA SER A 48 23.50 14.61 81.55
C SER A 48 23.08 15.19 80.20
N ALA A 49 23.73 16.27 79.75
CA ALA A 49 23.51 16.85 78.42
C ALA A 49 23.95 15.89 77.30
N ALA A 50 25.10 15.23 77.44
CA ALA A 50 25.60 14.27 76.45
C ALA A 50 24.71 13.01 76.33
N ILE A 51 24.18 12.48 77.44
CA ILE A 51 23.28 11.33 77.43
C ILE A 51 21.94 11.68 76.77
N ALA A 52 21.35 12.82 77.11
CA ALA A 52 20.12 13.31 76.47
C ALA A 52 20.32 13.51 74.94
N ALA A 53 21.47 14.04 74.53
CA ALA A 53 21.84 14.19 73.13
C ALA A 53 21.99 12.84 72.41
N LEU A 54 22.58 11.83 73.06
CA LEU A 54 22.72 10.48 72.50
C LEU A 54 21.36 9.84 72.25
N PHE A 55 20.44 9.87 73.23
CA PHE A 55 19.10 9.30 73.04
C PHE A 55 18.32 10.06 71.96
N SER A 56 18.45 11.38 71.90
CA SER A 56 17.83 12.20 70.84
C SER A 56 18.37 11.85 69.45
N ALA A 57 19.68 11.63 69.33
CA ALA A 57 20.33 11.18 68.10
C ALA A 57 19.90 9.76 67.69
N GLN A 58 19.82 8.82 68.64
CA GLN A 58 19.33 7.46 68.39
C GLN A 58 17.89 7.45 67.89
N SER A 59 17.03 8.28 68.47
CA SER A 59 15.63 8.44 68.06
C SER A 59 15.50 9.05 66.66
N GLN A 60 16.41 9.96 66.28
CA GLN A 60 16.48 10.47 64.90
C GLN A 60 16.85 9.36 63.91
N VAL A 61 17.83 8.51 64.24
CA VAL A 61 18.20 7.34 63.43
C VAL A 61 17.02 6.37 63.28
N TRP A 62 16.29 6.10 64.37
CA TRP A 62 15.09 5.26 64.35
C TRP A 62 14.00 5.82 63.43
N ARG A 63 13.80 7.14 63.41
CA ARG A 63 12.83 7.79 62.51
C ARG A 63 13.17 7.60 61.04
N THR A 64 14.43 7.80 60.67
CA THR A 64 14.88 7.59 59.28
C THR A 64 14.70 6.13 58.87
N PHE A 65 15.14 5.18 59.70
CA PHE A 65 14.95 3.76 59.44
C PHE A 65 13.46 3.38 59.30
N SER A 66 12.61 3.92 60.17
CA SER A 66 11.17 3.65 60.13
C SER A 66 10.49 4.21 58.87
N GLN A 67 10.97 5.33 58.33
CA GLN A 67 10.49 5.87 57.06
C GLN A 67 10.91 4.99 55.88
N ASP A 68 12.16 4.54 55.86
CA ASP A 68 12.67 3.63 54.83
C ASP A 68 11.91 2.28 54.85
N ALA A 69 11.66 1.74 56.05
CA ALA A 69 10.86 0.54 56.24
C ALA A 69 9.40 0.73 55.77
N ALA A 70 8.80 1.90 56.05
CA ALA A 70 7.45 2.21 55.59
C ALA A 70 7.34 2.35 54.07
N TRP A 71 8.40 2.84 53.41
CA TRP A 71 8.48 2.88 51.95
C TRP A 71 8.59 1.47 51.36
N LEU A 72 9.49 0.65 51.88
CA LEU A 72 9.65 -0.75 51.45
C LEU A 72 8.36 -1.54 51.61
N HIS A 73 7.68 -1.38 52.76
CA HIS A 73 6.39 -2.01 53.02
C HIS A 73 5.33 -1.60 51.99
N GLN A 74 5.29 -0.32 51.62
CA GLN A 74 4.36 0.14 50.59
C GLN A 74 4.64 -0.49 49.23
N GLN A 75 5.91 -0.55 48.82
CA GLN A 75 6.29 -1.21 47.58
C GLN A 75 5.87 -2.69 47.57
N PHE A 76 6.00 -3.37 48.72
CA PHE A 76 5.56 -4.76 48.85
C PHE A 76 4.03 -4.91 48.67
N VAL A 77 3.24 -4.04 49.32
CA VAL A 77 1.76 -4.03 49.17
C VAL A 77 1.34 -3.69 47.74
N ASP A 78 2.00 -2.73 47.10
CA ASP A 78 1.72 -2.33 45.71
C ASP A 78 2.03 -3.47 44.73
N VAL A 79 3.14 -4.19 44.93
CA VAL A 79 3.50 -5.38 44.13
C VAL A 79 2.49 -6.51 44.37
N LEU A 80 2.06 -6.73 45.60
CA LEU A 80 1.08 -7.77 45.94
C LEU A 80 -0.27 -7.49 45.25
N ASN A 81 -0.77 -6.25 45.32
CA ASN A 81 -1.98 -5.83 44.62
C ASN A 81 -1.84 -5.94 43.09
N GLY A 82 -0.72 -5.49 42.53
CA GLY A 82 -0.43 -5.60 41.10
C GLY A 82 -0.35 -7.05 40.63
N SER A 83 0.12 -7.97 41.48
CA SER A 83 0.19 -9.41 41.17
C SER A 83 -1.20 -10.07 41.16
N ALA A 84 -2.08 -9.75 42.12
CA ALA A 84 -3.44 -10.30 42.18
C ALA A 84 -4.26 -9.94 40.93
N VAL A 85 -4.13 -8.71 40.43
CA VAL A 85 -4.78 -8.27 39.18
C VAL A 85 -4.23 -9.06 37.98
N LYS A 86 -2.90 -9.24 37.88
CA LYS A 86 -2.27 -10.02 36.79
C LYS A 86 -2.71 -11.49 36.79
N TYR A 87 -2.87 -12.11 37.96
CA TYR A 87 -3.35 -13.48 38.06
C TYR A 87 -4.82 -13.58 37.64
N ALA A 88 -5.68 -12.66 38.09
CA ALA A 88 -7.09 -12.64 37.68
C ALA A 88 -7.28 -12.47 36.17
N THR A 89 -6.50 -11.60 35.51
CA THR A 89 -6.54 -11.46 34.04
C THR A 89 -6.02 -12.70 33.32
N THR A 90 -4.98 -13.34 33.86
CA THR A 90 -4.43 -14.59 33.29
C THR A 90 -5.42 -15.75 33.41
N GLU A 91 -6.19 -15.84 34.51
CA GLU A 91 -7.24 -16.85 34.65
C GLU A 91 -8.40 -16.61 33.68
N LEU A 92 -8.77 -15.36 33.42
CA LEU A 92 -9.77 -15.02 32.41
C LEU A 92 -9.31 -15.43 31.00
N GLU A 93 -8.08 -15.09 30.62
CA GLU A 93 -7.47 -15.48 29.35
C GLU A 93 -7.39 -17.01 29.17
N ASN A 94 -7.03 -17.72 30.25
CA ASN A 94 -6.99 -19.19 30.25
C ASN A 94 -8.38 -19.81 30.16
N ALA A 95 -9.41 -19.23 30.80
CA ALA A 95 -10.78 -19.69 30.70
C ALA A 95 -11.33 -19.54 29.27
N GLU A 96 -11.09 -18.39 28.62
CA GLU A 96 -11.45 -18.15 27.22
C GLU A 96 -10.75 -19.14 26.27
N ARG A 97 -9.45 -19.38 26.47
CA ARG A 97 -8.68 -20.38 25.72
C ARG A 97 -9.28 -21.79 25.88
N ASN A 98 -9.68 -22.18 27.09
CA ASN A 98 -10.28 -23.49 27.36
C ASN A 98 -11.63 -23.66 26.67
N VAL A 99 -12.48 -22.63 26.70
CA VAL A 99 -13.78 -22.65 26.00
C VAL A 99 -13.57 -22.77 24.49
N LEU A 100 -12.65 -22.00 23.90
CA LEU A 100 -12.31 -22.13 22.49
C LEU A 100 -11.73 -23.50 22.15
N GLN A 101 -10.91 -24.08 23.03
CA GLN A 101 -10.36 -25.42 22.84
C GLN A 101 -11.46 -26.49 22.80
N VAL A 102 -12.45 -26.42 23.69
CA VAL A 102 -13.62 -27.33 23.69
C VAL A 102 -14.47 -27.14 22.43
N ILE A 103 -14.69 -25.90 22.00
CA ILE A 103 -15.46 -25.59 20.78
C ILE A 103 -14.74 -26.09 19.52
N ASN A 104 -13.42 -25.99 19.49
CA ASN A 104 -12.60 -26.35 18.34
C ASN A 104 -12.25 -27.84 18.29
N GLU A 105 -12.29 -28.57 19.41
CA GLU A 105 -11.89 -29.99 19.47
C GLU A 105 -12.57 -30.85 18.38
N PRO A 106 -13.90 -30.75 18.13
CA PRO A 106 -14.54 -31.58 17.12
C PRO A 106 -14.05 -31.26 15.70
N THR A 107 -13.84 -29.99 15.37
CA THR A 107 -13.40 -29.59 14.03
C THR A 107 -11.91 -29.83 13.81
N GLU A 108 -11.09 -29.66 14.84
CA GLU A 108 -9.67 -30.04 14.80
C GLU A 108 -9.52 -31.54 14.58
N TYR A 109 -10.34 -32.35 15.25
CA TYR A 109 -10.34 -33.80 15.05
C TYR A 109 -10.81 -34.20 13.64
N LEU A 110 -11.89 -33.59 13.14
CA LEU A 110 -12.52 -33.99 11.87
C LEU A 110 -11.81 -33.40 10.63
N PHE A 111 -11.31 -32.18 10.73
CA PHE A 111 -10.83 -31.39 9.60
C PHE A 111 -9.40 -30.89 9.75
N GLY A 112 -8.75 -31.09 10.91
CA GLY A 112 -7.41 -30.56 11.20
C GLY A 112 -7.34 -29.04 11.19
N ARG A 113 -8.49 -28.37 11.42
CA ARG A 113 -8.61 -26.92 11.50
C ARG A 113 -9.59 -26.52 12.59
N PRO A 114 -9.33 -25.42 13.32
CA PRO A 114 -10.24 -24.95 14.35
C PRO A 114 -11.51 -24.40 13.70
N LEU A 115 -12.63 -24.41 14.41
CA LEU A 115 -13.86 -23.76 13.96
C LEU A 115 -13.73 -22.24 14.08
N ILE A 116 -13.14 -21.78 15.18
CA ILE A 116 -12.97 -20.38 15.54
C ILE A 116 -11.51 -20.14 15.96
N GLY A 117 -10.86 -19.16 15.36
CA GLY A 117 -9.52 -18.70 15.74
C GLY A 117 -8.76 -18.14 14.56
N ASN A 118 -7.92 -17.13 14.78
CA ASN A 118 -7.05 -16.64 13.73
C ASN A 118 -5.95 -17.66 13.42
N GLY A 119 -5.49 -17.64 12.17
CA GLY A 119 -4.34 -18.41 11.76
C GLY A 119 -3.06 -17.94 12.44
N ALA A 120 -2.16 -18.86 12.71
CA ALA A 120 -0.87 -18.53 13.31
C ALA A 120 -0.01 -17.74 12.31
N ASN A 121 0.60 -16.64 12.76
CA ASN A 121 1.55 -15.92 11.93
C ASN A 121 2.81 -16.77 11.72
N GLY A 122 3.39 -16.71 10.52
CA GLY A 122 4.69 -17.28 10.25
C GLY A 122 5.79 -16.57 11.04
N ALA A 123 6.80 -17.33 11.47
CA ALA A 123 7.91 -16.78 12.23
C ALA A 123 8.73 -15.77 11.39
N PRO A 124 9.03 -14.56 11.89
CA PRO A 124 9.86 -13.59 11.17
C PRO A 124 11.25 -14.15 10.82
N GLY A 125 11.77 -13.78 9.64
CA GLY A 125 13.07 -14.20 9.15
C GLY A 125 13.17 -15.68 8.73
N THR A 126 12.06 -16.39 8.63
CA THR A 126 12.05 -17.81 8.22
C THR A 126 11.43 -18.05 6.84
N GLY A 127 10.66 -17.10 6.33
CA GLY A 127 9.80 -17.30 5.16
C GLY A 127 8.65 -18.28 5.41
N GLN A 128 8.33 -18.60 6.68
CA GLN A 128 7.23 -19.50 7.01
C GLN A 128 5.90 -18.87 6.62
N ASN A 129 5.02 -19.65 6.01
CA ASN A 129 3.66 -19.20 5.70
C ASN A 129 2.85 -18.95 6.98
N GLY A 130 1.91 -18.02 6.91
CA GLY A 130 0.84 -17.92 7.89
C GLY A 130 -0.07 -19.14 7.78
N GLY A 131 -0.56 -19.62 8.92
CA GLY A 131 -1.58 -20.65 8.97
C GLY A 131 -2.96 -20.08 8.59
N ASP A 132 -3.86 -20.95 8.17
CA ASP A 132 -5.23 -20.55 7.86
C ASP A 132 -6.00 -20.20 9.14
N GLY A 133 -6.96 -19.27 9.00
CA GLY A 133 -7.96 -19.00 10.02
C GLY A 133 -8.90 -20.20 10.22
N GLY A 134 -9.62 -20.20 11.34
CA GLY A 134 -10.63 -21.19 11.66
C GLY A 134 -11.74 -21.22 10.60
N ILE A 135 -12.41 -22.37 10.44
CA ILE A 135 -13.35 -22.63 9.34
C ILE A 135 -14.44 -21.56 9.26
N LEU A 136 -15.04 -21.20 10.41
CA LEU A 136 -16.15 -20.25 10.47
C LEU A 136 -15.64 -18.83 10.68
N TRP A 137 -14.92 -18.60 11.77
CA TRP A 137 -14.42 -17.29 12.18
C TRP A 137 -12.91 -17.34 12.40
N GLY A 138 -12.19 -16.44 11.75
CA GLY A 138 -10.75 -16.32 11.91
C GLY A 138 -10.09 -15.76 10.68
N ASN A 139 -9.29 -14.73 10.85
CA ASN A 139 -8.44 -14.22 9.77
C ASN A 139 -7.28 -15.18 9.55
N GLY A 140 -6.78 -15.23 8.32
CA GLY A 140 -5.53 -15.92 8.01
C GLY A 140 -4.36 -15.27 8.73
N GLY A 141 -3.37 -16.08 9.12
CA GLY A 141 -2.14 -15.60 9.72
C GLY A 141 -1.28 -14.87 8.70
N ASN A 142 -0.50 -13.89 9.15
CA ASN A 142 0.48 -13.22 8.29
C ASN A 142 1.66 -14.15 7.99
N GLY A 143 2.17 -14.10 6.76
CA GLY A 143 3.40 -14.75 6.39
C GLY A 143 4.61 -14.15 7.12
N GLY A 144 5.53 -15.00 7.56
CA GLY A 144 6.80 -14.59 8.15
C GLY A 144 7.71 -13.99 7.10
N SER A 145 8.47 -12.95 7.46
CA SER A 145 9.48 -12.39 6.55
C SER A 145 10.56 -13.42 6.20
N GLY A 146 11.17 -13.30 5.03
CA GLY A 146 12.25 -14.18 4.59
C GLY A 146 13.57 -13.92 5.31
N ALA A 147 14.36 -14.97 5.51
CA ALA A 147 15.80 -14.85 5.82
C ALA A 147 16.54 -14.12 4.69
N PRO A 148 17.77 -13.60 4.88
CA PRO A 148 18.51 -12.93 3.82
C PRO A 148 18.56 -13.73 2.51
N GLY A 149 18.12 -13.12 1.40
CA GLY A 149 18.03 -13.75 0.07
C GLY A 149 16.88 -14.76 -0.12
N HIS A 150 16.10 -15.06 0.92
CA HIS A 150 14.98 -16.01 0.86
C HIS A 150 13.63 -15.29 0.80
N ALA A 151 12.65 -15.94 0.16
CA ALA A 151 11.30 -15.39 0.03
C ALA A 151 10.61 -15.23 1.39
N GLY A 152 9.69 -14.27 1.46
CA GLY A 152 8.71 -14.19 2.54
C GLY A 152 7.67 -15.29 2.40
N GLY A 153 7.11 -15.71 3.52
CA GLY A 153 6.02 -16.70 3.54
C GLY A 153 4.72 -16.10 3.02
N ASN A 154 3.86 -16.93 2.47
CA ASN A 154 2.51 -16.51 2.08
C ASN A 154 1.67 -16.21 3.33
N GLY A 155 0.70 -15.30 3.22
CA GLY A 155 -0.37 -15.19 4.20
C GLY A 155 -1.29 -16.41 4.15
N GLY A 156 -1.84 -16.80 5.28
CA GLY A 156 -2.83 -17.88 5.36
C GLY A 156 -4.20 -17.43 4.90
N ASP A 157 -5.07 -18.38 4.58
CA ASP A 157 -6.42 -18.07 4.12
C ASP A 157 -7.36 -17.74 5.30
N GLY A 158 -8.34 -16.86 5.07
CA GLY A 158 -9.39 -16.58 6.03
C GLY A 158 -10.42 -17.71 6.14
N GLY A 159 -11.06 -17.81 7.31
CA GLY A 159 -12.32 -18.54 7.48
C GLY A 159 -13.48 -17.90 6.74
N ILE A 160 -14.68 -18.50 6.74
CA ILE A 160 -15.86 -17.99 6.00
C ILE A 160 -16.09 -16.47 6.19
N PHE A 161 -15.91 -15.97 7.42
CA PHE A 161 -16.04 -14.54 7.74
C PHE A 161 -14.70 -13.81 7.95
N GLY A 162 -13.58 -14.50 7.78
CA GLY A 162 -12.25 -13.96 8.00
C GLY A 162 -11.59 -13.43 6.73
N SER A 163 -10.78 -12.41 6.88
CA SER A 163 -9.90 -11.93 5.81
C SER A 163 -8.67 -12.82 5.66
N GLY A 164 -8.07 -12.82 4.47
CA GLY A 164 -6.77 -13.45 4.26
C GLY A 164 -5.66 -12.71 5.00
N GLY A 165 -4.62 -13.44 5.39
CA GLY A 165 -3.43 -12.88 6.03
C GLY A 165 -2.52 -12.16 5.03
N ALA A 166 -1.74 -11.19 5.49
CA ALA A 166 -0.76 -10.52 4.64
C ALA A 166 0.41 -11.45 4.31
N GLY A 167 0.97 -11.34 3.11
CA GLY A 167 2.22 -11.99 2.74
C GLY A 167 3.42 -11.39 3.48
N GLY A 168 4.39 -12.23 3.84
CA GLY A 168 5.63 -11.82 4.47
C GLY A 168 6.56 -11.09 3.50
N ALA A 169 7.33 -10.13 3.99
CA ALA A 169 8.34 -9.47 3.16
C ALA A 169 9.47 -10.44 2.76
N GLY A 170 9.99 -10.29 1.54
CA GLY A 170 11.18 -10.99 1.09
C GLY A 170 12.43 -10.53 1.84
N GLY A 171 13.35 -11.46 2.09
CA GLY A 171 14.59 -11.14 2.79
C GLY A 171 15.60 -10.42 1.90
N ASN A 172 16.26 -9.41 2.46
CA ASN A 172 17.29 -8.65 1.74
C ASN A 172 18.48 -9.54 1.37
N ALA A 173 19.13 -9.27 0.24
CA ALA A 173 20.35 -9.95 -0.17
C ALA A 173 21.55 -8.98 -0.18
N VAL A 174 22.67 -9.43 0.36
CA VAL A 174 23.97 -8.77 0.15
C VAL A 174 24.58 -9.23 -1.18
N ASN A 175 24.40 -10.51 -1.52
CA ASN A 175 24.83 -11.10 -2.80
C ASN A 175 23.66 -11.75 -3.55
N GLY A 176 23.48 -11.37 -4.81
CA GLY A 176 22.53 -11.98 -5.73
C GLY A 176 21.12 -11.43 -5.62
N THR A 177 20.14 -12.18 -6.12
CA THR A 177 18.73 -11.76 -6.10
C THR A 177 18.18 -11.79 -4.68
N ALA A 178 17.52 -10.71 -4.25
CA ALA A 178 16.84 -10.68 -2.96
C ALA A 178 15.57 -11.54 -2.97
N GLY A 179 15.11 -11.93 -1.79
CA GLY A 179 13.91 -12.73 -1.64
C GLY A 179 12.66 -12.02 -2.18
N ALA A 180 11.78 -12.76 -2.83
CA ALA A 180 10.46 -12.24 -3.20
C ALA A 180 9.57 -12.07 -1.96
N GLY A 181 8.63 -11.13 -2.00
CA GLY A 181 7.56 -11.08 -1.02
C GLY A 181 6.60 -12.26 -1.18
N GLY A 182 6.05 -12.75 -0.08
CA GLY A 182 5.03 -13.79 -0.09
C GLY A 182 3.69 -13.26 -0.60
N ALA A 183 2.87 -14.12 -1.17
CA ALA A 183 1.52 -13.76 -1.58
C ALA A 183 0.63 -13.48 -0.35
N GLY A 184 -0.35 -12.58 -0.48
CA GLY A 184 -1.43 -12.47 0.49
C GLY A 184 -2.36 -13.68 0.42
N GLY A 185 -2.90 -14.09 1.56
CA GLY A 185 -3.87 -15.19 1.64
C GLY A 185 -5.24 -14.78 1.09
N ALA A 186 -6.05 -15.76 0.70
CA ALA A 186 -7.40 -15.51 0.23
C ALA A 186 -8.32 -15.12 1.42
N GLY A 187 -9.27 -14.22 1.18
CA GLY A 187 -10.39 -14.02 2.10
C GLY A 187 -11.37 -15.18 2.01
N GLY A 188 -12.03 -15.53 3.11
CA GLY A 188 -13.19 -16.42 3.02
C GLY A 188 -14.40 -15.69 2.46
N LEU A 189 -15.57 -16.34 2.44
CA LEU A 189 -16.77 -15.89 1.71
C LEU A 189 -17.08 -14.38 1.80
N PHE A 190 -16.92 -13.78 2.98
CA PHE A 190 -17.15 -12.35 3.24
C PHE A 190 -15.87 -11.55 3.51
N GLY A 191 -14.72 -12.21 3.55
CA GLY A 191 -13.44 -11.59 3.87
C GLY A 191 -12.73 -11.02 2.65
N SER A 192 -11.99 -9.94 2.85
CA SER A 192 -11.05 -9.44 1.85
C SER A 192 -9.82 -10.34 1.73
N GLY A 193 -9.18 -10.33 0.57
CA GLY A 193 -7.87 -10.93 0.38
C GLY A 193 -6.80 -10.14 1.15
N GLY A 194 -5.76 -10.84 1.60
CA GLY A 194 -4.61 -10.23 2.27
C GLY A 194 -3.71 -9.49 1.30
N ALA A 195 -2.98 -8.48 1.77
CA ALA A 195 -1.98 -7.80 0.94
C ALA A 195 -0.78 -8.73 0.63
N GLY A 196 -0.18 -8.58 -0.54
CA GLY A 196 1.10 -9.21 -0.87
C GLY A 196 2.26 -8.57 -0.11
N GLY A 197 3.27 -9.37 0.23
CA GLY A 197 4.48 -8.91 0.91
C GLY A 197 5.38 -8.12 -0.03
N ALA A 198 6.15 -7.16 0.49
CA ALA A 198 7.16 -6.45 -0.30
C ALA A 198 8.33 -7.39 -0.67
N GLY A 199 8.94 -7.18 -1.83
CA GLY A 199 10.19 -7.83 -2.20
C GLY A 199 11.38 -7.30 -1.41
N GLY A 200 12.38 -8.15 -1.16
CA GLY A 200 13.60 -7.78 -0.47
C GLY A 200 14.51 -6.87 -1.29
N MET A 201 15.37 -6.11 -0.63
CA MET A 201 16.37 -5.27 -1.30
C MET A 201 17.64 -6.07 -1.61
N SER A 202 18.29 -5.81 -2.75
CA SER A 202 19.61 -6.37 -3.09
C SER A 202 20.69 -5.29 -3.21
N MET A 203 21.84 -5.52 -2.56
CA MET A 203 22.98 -4.60 -2.57
C MET A 203 23.96 -4.78 -3.75
N ASP A 204 23.87 -5.87 -4.50
CA ASP A 204 24.74 -6.12 -5.65
C ASP A 204 24.05 -6.83 -6.83
N GLY A 205 22.76 -7.14 -6.68
CA GLY A 205 21.97 -7.93 -7.62
C GLY A 205 20.56 -7.37 -7.81
N THR A 206 19.63 -8.25 -8.17
CA THR A 206 18.26 -7.87 -8.48
C THR A 206 17.42 -7.78 -7.20
N GLY A 207 16.63 -6.72 -7.04
CA GLY A 207 15.65 -6.63 -5.97
C GLY A 207 14.58 -7.72 -6.10
N GLY A 208 14.05 -8.19 -4.98
CA GLY A 208 13.04 -9.24 -4.97
C GLY A 208 11.72 -8.74 -5.54
N ALA A 209 10.96 -9.59 -6.21
CA ALA A 209 9.60 -9.22 -6.64
C ALA A 209 8.68 -9.03 -5.42
N GLY A 210 7.70 -8.14 -5.52
CA GLY A 210 6.59 -8.07 -4.58
C GLY A 210 5.65 -9.26 -4.73
N GLY A 211 5.07 -9.70 -3.63
CA GLY A 211 4.07 -10.76 -3.62
C GLY A 211 2.74 -10.28 -4.18
N THR A 212 1.96 -11.18 -4.77
CA THR A 212 0.61 -10.86 -5.24
C THR A 212 -0.33 -10.63 -4.05
N GLY A 213 -1.30 -9.74 -4.21
CA GLY A 213 -2.43 -9.64 -3.29
C GLY A 213 -3.30 -10.89 -3.35
N GLY A 214 -3.86 -11.28 -2.22
CA GLY A 214 -4.79 -12.40 -2.12
C GLY A 214 -6.14 -12.09 -2.75
N THR A 215 -6.84 -13.11 -3.22
CA THR A 215 -8.20 -12.94 -3.75
C THR A 215 -9.19 -12.64 -2.63
N GLY A 216 -10.11 -11.71 -2.87
CA GLY A 216 -11.27 -11.53 -2.00
C GLY A 216 -12.22 -12.71 -2.06
N GLY A 217 -13.03 -12.88 -1.02
CA GLY A 217 -14.15 -13.81 -1.02
C GLY A 217 -15.25 -13.44 -2.03
N LEU A 218 -16.38 -14.14 -1.97
CA LEU A 218 -17.57 -13.84 -2.76
C LEU A 218 -17.98 -12.36 -2.66
N PHE A 219 -17.91 -11.77 -1.48
CA PHE A 219 -18.26 -10.36 -1.23
C PHE A 219 -17.07 -9.49 -0.78
N GLY A 220 -15.86 -10.05 -0.83
CA GLY A 220 -14.65 -9.39 -0.35
C GLY A 220 -13.92 -8.66 -1.48
N THR A 221 -13.16 -7.65 -1.10
CA THR A 221 -12.23 -6.99 -2.02
C THR A 221 -10.96 -7.82 -2.18
N GLY A 222 -10.31 -7.72 -3.32
CA GLY A 222 -8.96 -8.24 -3.50
C GLY A 222 -7.94 -7.49 -2.65
N GLY A 223 -6.89 -8.18 -2.22
CA GLY A 223 -5.77 -7.57 -1.50
C GLY A 223 -4.84 -6.79 -2.43
N THR A 224 -4.13 -5.79 -1.93
CA THR A 224 -3.14 -5.07 -2.74
C THR A 224 -1.91 -5.92 -3.03
N GLY A 225 -1.29 -5.74 -4.19
CA GLY A 225 0.02 -6.31 -4.49
C GLY A 225 1.14 -5.66 -3.68
N GLY A 226 2.17 -6.43 -3.36
CA GLY A 226 3.36 -5.95 -2.66
C GLY A 226 4.29 -5.16 -3.58
N ALA A 227 5.01 -4.17 -3.05
CA ALA A 227 6.02 -3.46 -3.82
C ALA A 227 7.22 -4.37 -4.15
N GLY A 228 7.82 -4.19 -5.33
CA GLY A 228 9.11 -4.78 -5.67
C GLY A 228 10.24 -4.14 -4.88
N GLY A 229 11.23 -4.95 -4.50
CA GLY A 229 12.40 -4.49 -3.77
C GLY A 229 13.39 -3.75 -4.66
N ALA A 230 14.17 -2.84 -4.07
CA ALA A 230 15.25 -2.17 -4.78
C ALA A 230 16.42 -3.13 -5.05
N GLY A 231 17.11 -2.98 -6.17
CA GLY A 231 18.33 -3.73 -6.47
C GLY A 231 19.42 -2.84 -7.04
N VAL A 232 20.69 -3.08 -6.72
CA VAL A 232 21.79 -2.39 -7.41
C VAL A 232 21.87 -2.79 -8.89
N GLY A 233 21.54 -4.05 -9.19
CA GLY A 233 21.17 -4.51 -10.52
C GLY A 233 19.77 -4.04 -10.90
N ASN A 234 18.88 -4.96 -11.27
CA ASN A 234 17.50 -4.61 -11.61
C ASN A 234 16.66 -4.37 -10.35
N GLY A 235 15.66 -3.50 -10.46
CA GLY A 235 14.59 -3.43 -9.46
C GLY A 235 13.67 -4.63 -9.58
N GLY A 236 13.13 -5.09 -8.46
CA GLY A 236 12.13 -6.15 -8.45
C GLY A 236 10.78 -5.67 -9.01
N ALA A 237 10.03 -6.53 -9.68
CA ALA A 237 8.68 -6.18 -10.12
C ALA A 237 7.74 -6.03 -8.92
N GLY A 238 6.75 -5.14 -9.01
CA GLY A 238 5.63 -5.11 -8.08
C GLY A 238 4.71 -6.31 -8.29
N GLY A 239 4.10 -6.79 -7.20
CA GLY A 239 3.12 -7.86 -7.25
C GLY A 239 1.79 -7.36 -7.79
N SER A 240 1.05 -8.21 -8.49
CA SER A 240 -0.31 -7.87 -8.92
C SER A 240 -1.26 -7.74 -7.72
N GLY A 241 -2.27 -6.88 -7.85
CA GLY A 241 -3.40 -6.85 -6.94
C GLY A 241 -4.26 -8.11 -7.07
N GLY A 242 -4.89 -8.50 -5.97
CA GLY A 242 -5.83 -9.62 -5.93
C GLY A 242 -7.15 -9.26 -6.58
N ASN A 243 -7.84 -10.26 -7.13
CA ASN A 243 -9.17 -10.09 -7.69
C ASN A 243 -10.24 -10.15 -6.61
N ALA A 244 -11.38 -9.50 -6.82
CA ALA A 244 -12.63 -9.84 -6.12
C ALA A 244 -13.40 -10.91 -6.90
N TRP A 245 -14.39 -11.58 -6.27
CA TRP A 245 -15.12 -12.69 -6.92
C TRP A 245 -16.52 -12.34 -7.43
N LEU A 246 -17.56 -12.23 -6.58
CA LEU A 246 -18.91 -11.83 -7.04
C LEU A 246 -19.12 -10.34 -6.87
N ALA A 247 -18.81 -9.79 -5.69
CA ALA A 247 -18.89 -8.37 -5.41
C ALA A 247 -17.67 -7.91 -4.62
N GLY A 248 -17.18 -6.72 -4.93
CA GLY A 248 -16.00 -6.13 -4.30
C GLY A 248 -15.05 -5.56 -5.35
N SER A 249 -14.22 -4.60 -4.95
CA SER A 249 -13.18 -4.06 -5.83
C SER A 249 -11.97 -4.99 -5.90
N GLY A 250 -11.29 -4.98 -7.04
CA GLY A 250 -9.95 -5.53 -7.14
C GLY A 250 -8.95 -4.75 -6.30
N GLY A 251 -7.86 -5.39 -5.89
CA GLY A 251 -6.77 -4.73 -5.18
C GLY A 251 -5.86 -3.98 -6.15
N ALA A 252 -5.21 -2.91 -5.70
CA ALA A 252 -4.20 -2.22 -6.49
C ALA A 252 -2.94 -3.08 -6.69
N GLY A 253 -2.26 -2.91 -7.81
CA GLY A 253 -0.95 -3.48 -8.07
C GLY A 253 0.15 -2.78 -7.27
N GLY A 254 1.20 -3.52 -6.92
CA GLY A 254 2.36 -2.99 -6.21
C GLY A 254 3.29 -2.19 -7.13
N ALA A 255 3.98 -1.19 -6.59
CA ALA A 255 5.00 -0.47 -7.33
C ALA A 255 6.22 -1.37 -7.66
N GLY A 256 6.88 -1.13 -8.78
CA GLY A 256 8.17 -1.72 -9.10
C GLY A 256 9.31 -1.10 -8.29
N GLY A 257 10.31 -1.90 -7.96
CA GLY A 257 11.49 -1.47 -7.22
C GLY A 257 12.45 -0.64 -8.07
N GLY A 258 13.22 0.24 -7.42
CA GLY A 258 14.27 1.00 -8.09
C GLY A 258 15.50 0.13 -8.42
N ALA A 259 16.20 0.49 -9.50
CA ALA A 259 17.50 -0.05 -9.86
C ALA A 259 18.64 0.94 -9.57
N GLY A 260 19.78 0.40 -9.16
CA GLY A 260 21.02 1.12 -8.94
C GLY A 260 21.87 1.24 -10.20
N THR A 261 23.18 1.04 -10.07
CA THR A 261 24.18 1.46 -11.05
C THR A 261 24.24 0.62 -12.33
N SER A 262 23.53 -0.51 -12.42
CA SER A 262 23.70 -1.43 -13.56
C SER A 262 22.43 -2.05 -14.12
N GLY A 263 21.26 -1.83 -13.53
CA GLY A 263 20.00 -2.43 -14.01
C GLY A 263 18.88 -1.46 -14.37
N SER A 264 17.76 -2.04 -14.78
CA SER A 264 16.52 -1.34 -15.12
C SER A 264 15.56 -1.35 -13.93
N GLY A 265 14.73 -0.32 -13.81
CA GLY A 265 13.67 -0.28 -12.80
C GLY A 265 12.70 -1.45 -12.97
N GLY A 266 12.17 -1.94 -11.85
CA GLY A 266 11.19 -3.02 -11.84
C GLY A 266 9.84 -2.58 -12.42
N GLN A 267 9.11 -3.48 -13.06
CA GLN A 267 7.77 -3.17 -13.56
C GLN A 267 6.78 -3.00 -12.39
N GLY A 268 5.78 -2.13 -12.54
CA GLY A 268 4.63 -2.10 -11.64
C GLY A 268 3.73 -3.32 -11.83
N GLY A 269 3.13 -3.79 -10.75
CA GLY A 269 2.16 -4.89 -10.79
C GLY A 269 0.83 -4.44 -11.38
N SER A 270 0.11 -5.35 -12.03
CA SER A 270 -1.24 -5.06 -12.52
C SER A 270 -2.22 -4.88 -11.36
N GLY A 271 -3.23 -4.05 -11.53
CA GLY A 271 -4.40 -4.05 -10.67
C GLY A 271 -5.20 -5.35 -10.78
N GLY A 272 -5.92 -5.71 -9.73
CA GLY A 272 -6.84 -6.84 -9.72
C GLY A 272 -8.19 -6.46 -10.32
N ASN A 273 -8.92 -7.43 -10.84
CA ASN A 273 -10.26 -7.21 -11.38
C ASN A 273 -11.30 -7.06 -10.26
N GLY A 274 -12.31 -6.22 -10.49
CA GLY A 274 -13.51 -6.14 -9.68
C GLY A 274 -14.35 -7.41 -9.74
N GLY A 275 -15.25 -7.58 -8.77
CA GLY A 275 -16.12 -8.75 -8.65
C GLY A 275 -17.08 -8.85 -9.83
N TRP A 276 -17.37 -10.07 -10.28
CA TRP A 276 -18.12 -10.36 -11.50
C TRP A 276 -19.45 -9.60 -11.60
N LEU A 277 -20.20 -9.43 -10.50
CA LEU A 277 -21.46 -8.67 -10.51
C LEU A 277 -21.22 -7.18 -10.39
N SER A 278 -20.41 -6.75 -9.42
CA SER A 278 -20.17 -5.34 -9.14
C SER A 278 -18.83 -5.13 -8.43
N GLY A 279 -18.13 -4.09 -8.84
CA GLY A 279 -16.88 -3.68 -8.21
C GLY A 279 -15.97 -2.96 -9.19
N ASN A 280 -15.15 -2.05 -8.66
CA ASN A 280 -14.15 -1.37 -9.48
C ASN A 280 -12.95 -2.29 -9.71
N GLY A 281 -12.28 -2.11 -10.84
CA GLY A 281 -10.92 -2.61 -11.01
C GLY A 281 -9.97 -1.91 -10.04
N GLY A 282 -8.91 -2.60 -9.65
CA GLY A 282 -7.81 -1.99 -8.90
C GLY A 282 -6.85 -1.25 -9.82
N ASP A 283 -6.17 -0.23 -9.31
CA ASP A 283 -5.20 0.52 -10.11
C ASP A 283 -3.92 -0.30 -10.35
N GLY A 284 -3.25 -0.03 -11.47
CA GLY A 284 -1.93 -0.55 -11.76
C GLY A 284 -0.85 0.14 -10.93
N GLY A 285 0.17 -0.63 -10.53
CA GLY A 285 1.33 -0.11 -9.80
C GLY A 285 2.25 0.72 -10.69
N THR A 286 2.96 1.68 -10.10
CA THR A 286 3.95 2.48 -10.83
C THR A 286 5.20 1.65 -11.15
N GLY A 287 5.84 1.91 -12.28
CA GLY A 287 7.15 1.37 -12.61
C GLY A 287 8.27 1.99 -11.77
N GLY A 288 9.28 1.19 -11.45
CA GLY A 288 10.45 1.60 -10.69
C GLY A 288 11.44 2.43 -11.51
N ALA A 289 12.27 3.22 -10.82
CA ALA A 289 13.30 4.03 -11.49
C ALA A 289 14.50 3.19 -11.92
N GLY A 290 15.05 3.44 -13.12
CA GLY A 290 16.33 2.90 -13.59
C GLY A 290 17.43 3.96 -13.53
N ALA A 291 18.35 3.88 -12.56
CA ALA A 291 19.35 4.93 -12.38
C ALA A 291 20.40 5.01 -13.50
N VAL A 292 20.64 3.92 -14.23
CA VAL A 292 21.58 3.87 -15.37
C VAL A 292 20.96 3.26 -16.63
N ASN A 293 19.91 2.44 -16.50
CA ASN A 293 19.20 1.88 -17.65
C ASN A 293 17.75 2.37 -17.73
N ASN A 294 16.86 1.51 -18.20
CA ASN A 294 15.47 1.86 -18.48
C ASN A 294 14.67 1.97 -17.19
N GLY A 295 13.66 2.85 -17.19
CA GLY A 295 12.62 2.83 -16.18
C GLY A 295 11.74 1.60 -16.36
N GLY A 296 11.17 1.12 -15.26
CA GLY A 296 10.18 0.04 -15.30
C GLY A 296 8.86 0.53 -15.90
N ASN A 297 8.14 -0.32 -16.60
CA ASN A 297 6.79 0.03 -17.06
C ASN A 297 5.82 0.09 -15.88
N GLY A 298 4.80 0.94 -15.96
CA GLY A 298 3.65 0.88 -15.06
C GLY A 298 2.79 -0.36 -15.34
N GLY A 299 2.12 -0.86 -14.32
CA GLY A 299 1.17 -1.96 -14.43
C GLY A 299 -0.15 -1.50 -15.03
N ALA A 300 -0.86 -2.40 -15.71
CA ALA A 300 -2.21 -2.11 -16.18
C ALA A 300 -3.20 -2.01 -15.00
N GLY A 301 -4.22 -1.17 -15.14
CA GLY A 301 -5.39 -1.20 -14.26
C GLY A 301 -6.22 -2.47 -14.46
N GLY A 302 -6.95 -2.88 -13.43
CA GLY A 302 -7.85 -4.01 -13.47
C GLY A 302 -9.20 -3.62 -14.10
N ASN A 303 -9.91 -4.61 -14.63
CA ASN A 303 -11.24 -4.38 -15.18
C ASN A 303 -12.30 -4.35 -14.07
N ALA A 304 -13.39 -3.63 -14.30
CA ALA A 304 -14.54 -3.61 -13.40
C ALA A 304 -15.40 -4.88 -13.48
N GLY A 305 -16.38 -4.98 -12.58
CA GLY A 305 -17.43 -5.98 -12.58
C GLY A 305 -18.46 -5.81 -13.69
N LEU A 306 -19.16 -6.89 -14.06
CA LEU A 306 -20.09 -6.95 -15.18
C LEU A 306 -21.25 -5.96 -15.05
N LEU A 307 -21.92 -5.79 -13.92
CA LEU A 307 -23.05 -4.86 -13.87
C LEU A 307 -22.56 -3.43 -13.67
N SER A 308 -21.81 -3.17 -12.62
CA SER A 308 -21.39 -1.80 -12.28
C SER A 308 -19.98 -1.74 -11.74
N GLY A 309 -19.24 -0.72 -12.16
CA GLY A 309 -17.93 -0.37 -11.62
C GLY A 309 -17.06 0.33 -12.65
N ASN A 310 -16.11 1.10 -12.14
CA ASN A 310 -15.11 1.77 -12.97
C ASN A 310 -13.91 0.85 -13.18
N GLY A 311 -13.29 0.94 -14.35
CA GLY A 311 -11.97 0.34 -14.56
C GLY A 311 -10.93 1.01 -13.67
N GLY A 312 -9.90 0.26 -13.29
CA GLY A 312 -8.77 0.80 -12.53
C GLY A 312 -7.85 1.63 -13.41
N ASP A 313 -7.19 2.63 -12.85
CA ASP A 313 -6.21 3.44 -13.60
C ASP A 313 -4.94 2.63 -13.90
N GLY A 314 -4.29 2.92 -15.02
CA GLY A 314 -2.98 2.39 -15.36
C GLY A 314 -1.87 3.07 -14.56
N GLY A 315 -0.86 2.30 -14.18
CA GLY A 315 0.28 2.79 -13.43
C GLY A 315 1.21 3.67 -14.26
N VAL A 316 1.85 4.65 -13.62
CA VAL A 316 2.85 5.52 -14.26
C VAL A 316 4.13 4.73 -14.58
N GLY A 317 4.73 4.97 -15.74
CA GLY A 317 6.04 4.45 -16.11
C GLY A 317 7.18 5.11 -15.33
N GLY A 318 8.18 4.34 -14.95
CA GLY A 318 9.33 4.79 -14.17
C GLY A 318 10.29 5.67 -14.96
N TYR A 319 11.00 6.55 -14.25
CA TYR A 319 12.16 7.25 -14.81
C TYR A 319 13.25 6.25 -15.23
N GLY A 320 13.88 6.45 -16.38
CA GLY A 320 15.09 5.73 -16.77
C GLY A 320 16.17 6.68 -17.25
N ASN A 321 17.42 6.42 -16.90
CA ASN A 321 18.55 7.15 -17.48
C ASN A 321 18.73 6.81 -18.97
N ASN A 322 18.37 5.60 -19.40
CA ASN A 322 18.22 5.29 -20.83
C ASN A 322 16.82 5.65 -21.31
N ASN A 323 15.95 4.64 -21.43
CA ASN A 323 14.56 4.85 -21.84
C ASN A 323 13.68 5.06 -20.59
N GLY A 324 12.70 5.96 -20.67
CA GLY A 324 11.60 5.97 -19.73
C GLY A 324 10.74 4.71 -19.84
N GLY A 325 10.19 4.25 -18.72
CA GLY A 325 9.22 3.15 -18.71
C GLY A 325 7.89 3.58 -19.30
N SER A 326 7.18 2.68 -19.97
CA SER A 326 5.84 3.00 -20.50
C SER A 326 4.82 3.07 -19.37
N GLY A 327 3.78 3.90 -19.52
CA GLY A 327 2.61 3.85 -18.65
C GLY A 327 1.77 2.60 -18.91
N GLY A 328 1.05 2.14 -17.89
CA GLY A 328 0.12 1.03 -18.00
C GLY A 328 -1.21 1.46 -18.61
N ALA A 329 -1.90 0.55 -19.29
CA ALA A 329 -3.25 0.83 -19.76
C ALA A 329 -4.25 0.92 -18.60
N GLY A 330 -5.28 1.73 -18.73
CA GLY A 330 -6.45 1.71 -17.84
C GLY A 330 -7.32 0.48 -18.09
N GLY A 331 -8.03 0.04 -17.05
CA GLY A 331 -8.96 -1.08 -17.15
C GLY A 331 -10.30 -0.68 -17.76
N ASP A 332 -11.01 -1.64 -18.32
CA ASP A 332 -12.36 -1.42 -18.84
C ASP A 332 -13.41 -1.35 -17.70
N ALA A 333 -14.44 -0.54 -17.91
CA ALA A 333 -15.61 -0.48 -17.04
C ALA A 333 -16.51 -1.71 -17.19
N GLY A 334 -17.59 -1.75 -16.38
CA GLY A 334 -18.60 -2.80 -16.44
C GLY A 334 -19.48 -2.74 -17.71
N TRP A 335 -20.58 -3.50 -17.73
CA TRP A 335 -21.55 -3.50 -18.83
C TRP A 335 -22.68 -2.47 -18.63
N LEU A 336 -23.25 -2.32 -17.42
CA LEU A 336 -24.38 -1.40 -17.23
C LEU A 336 -23.91 0.04 -17.01
N ALA A 337 -23.06 0.25 -16.00
CA ALA A 337 -22.61 1.59 -15.66
C ALA A 337 -21.17 1.62 -15.12
N GLY A 338 -20.43 2.65 -15.52
CA GLY A 338 -19.08 2.90 -15.05
C GLY A 338 -18.18 3.49 -16.12
N ASP A 339 -17.15 4.22 -15.69
CA ASP A 339 -16.17 4.83 -16.57
C ASP A 339 -14.94 3.92 -16.72
N GLY A 340 -14.32 3.97 -17.90
CA GLY A 340 -13.04 3.30 -18.11
C GLY A 340 -11.93 3.97 -17.30
N GLY A 341 -10.94 3.19 -16.87
CA GLY A 341 -9.78 3.70 -16.16
C GLY A 341 -8.87 4.53 -17.07
N ASN A 342 -8.18 5.50 -16.51
CA ASN A 342 -7.21 6.30 -17.27
C ASN A 342 -5.95 5.49 -17.55
N GLY A 343 -5.29 5.76 -18.67
CA GLY A 343 -3.96 5.26 -18.95
C GLY A 343 -2.89 5.99 -18.12
N GLY A 344 -1.89 5.26 -17.67
CA GLY A 344 -0.76 5.81 -16.93
C GLY A 344 0.15 6.64 -17.82
N THR A 345 0.81 7.66 -17.25
CA THR A 345 1.79 8.45 -18.01
C THR A 345 3.08 7.66 -18.26
N GLY A 346 3.74 7.95 -19.38
CA GLY A 346 5.07 7.44 -19.67
C GLY A 346 6.15 8.13 -18.82
N GLY A 347 7.16 7.36 -18.44
CA GLY A 347 8.30 7.81 -17.67
C GLY A 347 9.31 8.62 -18.51
N VAL A 348 10.14 9.40 -17.82
CA VAL A 348 11.18 10.21 -18.47
C VAL A 348 12.39 9.34 -18.83
N GLY A 349 12.95 9.52 -20.04
CA GLY A 349 14.20 8.93 -20.52
C GLY A 349 15.36 9.94 -20.52
N GLY A 350 16.45 9.61 -19.84
CA GLY A 350 17.58 10.51 -19.56
C GLY A 350 18.62 10.64 -20.68
N THR A 351 18.69 9.69 -21.60
CA THR A 351 19.67 9.70 -22.72
C THR A 351 19.02 9.32 -24.05
N THR A 352 17.93 8.55 -24.02
CA THR A 352 17.23 8.09 -25.22
C THR A 352 15.77 8.51 -25.17
N ASN A 353 14.83 7.57 -25.24
CA ASN A 353 13.43 7.85 -25.49
C ASN A 353 12.64 7.99 -24.18
N GLY A 354 11.68 8.91 -24.14
CA GLY A 354 10.63 8.87 -23.14
C GLY A 354 9.73 7.65 -23.32
N GLY A 355 9.15 7.17 -22.22
CA GLY A 355 8.18 6.07 -22.27
C GLY A 355 6.87 6.51 -22.92
N SER A 356 6.16 5.61 -23.60
CA SER A 356 4.82 5.93 -24.08
C SER A 356 3.84 6.04 -22.92
N GLY A 357 2.80 6.86 -23.05
CA GLY A 357 1.63 6.78 -22.19
C GLY A 357 0.83 5.51 -22.46
N GLY A 358 0.09 5.05 -21.46
CA GLY A 358 -0.85 3.94 -21.59
C GLY A 358 -2.18 4.39 -22.17
N ASP A 359 -2.90 3.47 -22.81
CA ASP A 359 -4.24 3.76 -23.33
C ASP A 359 -5.26 3.82 -22.19
N GLY A 360 -6.30 4.64 -22.35
CA GLY A 360 -7.46 4.63 -21.46
C GLY A 360 -8.38 3.44 -21.73
N GLY A 361 -9.05 2.95 -20.69
CA GLY A 361 -10.01 1.86 -20.76
C GLY A 361 -11.37 2.29 -21.30
N SER A 362 -12.17 1.33 -21.74
CA SER A 362 -13.49 1.58 -22.32
C SER A 362 -14.55 1.83 -21.24
N GLY A 363 -15.51 2.71 -21.54
CA GLY A 363 -16.68 2.95 -20.70
C GLY A 363 -17.75 1.85 -20.82
N ALA A 364 -18.68 1.83 -19.86
CA ALA A 364 -19.68 0.77 -19.77
C ALA A 364 -20.75 0.81 -20.87
N TRP A 365 -21.18 -0.35 -21.37
CA TRP A 365 -22.09 -0.47 -22.52
C TRP A 365 -23.35 0.42 -22.46
N LEU A 366 -24.07 0.49 -21.33
CA LEU A 366 -25.23 1.39 -21.23
C LEU A 366 -24.82 2.84 -20.92
N SER A 367 -24.09 3.09 -19.84
CA SER A 367 -23.69 4.44 -19.43
C SER A 367 -22.26 4.48 -18.89
N GLY A 368 -21.34 5.08 -19.62
CA GLY A 368 -19.95 5.18 -19.20
C GLY A 368 -19.07 5.95 -20.15
N ASN A 369 -18.19 6.78 -19.62
CA ASN A 369 -17.18 7.48 -20.40
C ASN A 369 -15.96 6.58 -20.59
N GLY A 370 -15.25 6.77 -21.71
CA GLY A 370 -13.93 6.19 -21.87
C GLY A 370 -12.90 6.90 -20.99
N GLY A 371 -11.93 6.16 -20.49
CA GLY A 371 -10.81 6.72 -19.72
C GLY A 371 -9.87 7.55 -20.60
N ALA A 372 -9.21 8.54 -20.02
CA ALA A 372 -8.22 9.32 -20.77
C ALA A 372 -6.97 8.49 -21.06
N GLY A 373 -6.31 8.73 -22.19
CA GLY A 373 -4.98 8.20 -22.47
C GLY A 373 -3.90 8.92 -21.67
N GLY A 374 -2.86 8.20 -21.27
CA GLY A 374 -1.73 8.75 -20.55
C GLY A 374 -0.83 9.60 -21.44
N ALA A 375 -0.24 10.66 -20.89
CA ALA A 375 0.77 11.43 -21.62
C ALA A 375 2.05 10.62 -21.85
N GLY A 376 2.72 10.86 -22.97
CA GLY A 376 4.05 10.35 -23.24
C GLY A 376 5.13 11.05 -22.40
N GLY A 377 6.16 10.29 -22.04
CA GLY A 377 7.27 10.78 -21.24
C GLY A 377 8.26 11.61 -22.04
N GLN A 378 9.00 12.47 -21.35
CA GLN A 378 10.09 13.27 -21.93
C GLN A 378 11.28 12.36 -22.29
N GLY A 379 11.98 12.64 -23.38
CA GLY A 379 13.22 11.94 -23.74
C GLY A 379 14.28 12.86 -24.31
N VAL A 380 15.55 12.53 -24.07
CA VAL A 380 16.66 13.27 -24.69
C VAL A 380 16.72 13.01 -26.19
N ALA A 381 16.62 11.76 -26.64
CA ALA A 381 16.51 11.45 -28.06
C ALA A 381 15.09 11.74 -28.57
N ASN A 382 14.09 10.94 -28.19
CA ASN A 382 12.72 11.15 -28.64
C ASN A 382 11.75 11.23 -27.48
N GLY A 383 10.73 12.06 -27.60
CA GLY A 383 9.59 12.03 -26.69
C GLY A 383 8.78 10.74 -26.86
N GLY A 384 8.20 10.26 -25.78
CA GLY A 384 7.26 9.14 -25.82
C GLY A 384 5.92 9.54 -26.43
N ASN A 385 5.25 8.62 -27.11
CA ASN A 385 3.91 8.88 -27.64
C ASN A 385 2.89 8.94 -26.49
N GLY A 386 1.85 9.77 -26.63
CA GLY A 386 0.68 9.71 -25.77
C GLY A 386 -0.19 8.49 -26.08
N GLY A 387 -0.85 7.95 -25.07
CA GLY A 387 -1.80 6.85 -25.20
C GLY A 387 -3.14 7.31 -25.77
N ALA A 388 -3.85 6.40 -26.42
CA ALA A 388 -5.20 6.67 -26.90
C ALA A 388 -6.19 6.82 -25.75
N GLY A 389 -7.20 7.68 -25.93
CA GLY A 389 -8.37 7.71 -25.06
C GLY A 389 -9.27 6.50 -25.31
N GLY A 390 -9.86 5.98 -24.25
CA GLY A 390 -10.80 4.88 -24.31
C GLY A 390 -12.12 5.28 -24.98
N ASN A 391 -12.78 4.31 -25.60
CA ASN A 391 -14.12 4.56 -26.16
C ASN A 391 -15.16 4.62 -25.05
N ALA A 392 -16.21 5.41 -25.25
CA ALA A 392 -17.36 5.41 -24.36
C ALA A 392 -18.19 4.12 -24.47
N GLY A 393 -19.16 4.01 -23.57
CA GLY A 393 -20.30 3.12 -23.67
C GLY A 393 -21.10 3.25 -24.96
N HIS A 394 -21.91 2.26 -25.28
CA HIS A 394 -22.67 2.22 -26.53
C HIS A 394 -23.81 3.25 -26.59
N PHE A 395 -24.50 3.52 -25.47
CA PHE A 395 -25.66 4.44 -25.46
C PHE A 395 -25.35 5.82 -24.93
N PHE A 396 -24.86 5.92 -23.69
CA PHE A 396 -24.57 7.19 -23.04
C PHE A 396 -23.11 7.23 -22.63
N GLY A 397 -22.40 8.29 -23.04
CA GLY A 397 -21.04 8.52 -22.59
C GLY A 397 -20.17 9.18 -23.65
N SER A 398 -19.18 9.93 -23.17
CA SER A 398 -18.19 10.60 -24.01
C SER A 398 -16.91 9.78 -24.09
N GLY A 399 -16.24 9.86 -25.24
CA GLY A 399 -14.95 9.21 -25.41
C GLY A 399 -13.87 9.89 -24.58
N GLY A 400 -12.88 9.12 -24.13
CA GLY A 400 -11.75 9.64 -23.37
C GLY A 400 -10.83 10.51 -24.23
N ALA A 401 -10.20 11.52 -23.64
CA ALA A 401 -9.19 12.30 -24.35
C ALA A 401 -7.92 11.46 -24.61
N GLY A 402 -7.27 11.67 -25.75
CA GLY A 402 -5.94 11.12 -26.01
C GLY A 402 -4.87 11.86 -25.20
N GLY A 403 -3.82 11.15 -24.81
CA GLY A 403 -2.70 11.72 -24.07
C GLY A 403 -1.79 12.57 -24.96
N GLY A 404 -1.21 13.62 -24.41
CA GLY A 404 -0.20 14.41 -25.14
C GLY A 404 1.09 13.63 -25.37
N GLY A 405 1.79 13.89 -26.48
CA GLY A 405 3.13 13.37 -26.72
C GLY A 405 4.18 14.07 -25.84
N GLY A 406 5.20 13.32 -25.43
CA GLY A 406 6.34 13.87 -24.68
C GLY A 406 7.30 14.64 -25.58
N ASN A 407 8.16 15.49 -25.01
CA ASN A 407 9.14 16.24 -25.80
C ASN A 407 10.41 15.41 -26.05
N GLY A 408 11.00 15.58 -27.22
CA GLY A 408 12.32 15.10 -27.61
C GLY A 408 13.33 16.23 -27.60
N LEU A 409 14.31 16.19 -26.70
CA LEU A 409 15.22 17.33 -26.49
C LEU A 409 16.24 17.51 -27.62
N SER A 410 16.68 16.42 -28.25
CA SER A 410 17.66 16.38 -29.35
C SER A 410 17.17 15.69 -30.62
N GLY A 411 16.04 14.97 -30.55
CA GLY A 411 15.40 14.28 -31.67
C GLY A 411 13.93 14.66 -31.80
N ASN A 412 13.06 13.68 -31.99
CA ASN A 412 11.66 13.93 -32.36
C ASN A 412 10.76 14.06 -31.12
N GLY A 413 9.76 14.93 -31.19
CA GLY A 413 8.65 14.93 -30.24
C GLY A 413 7.78 13.68 -30.43
N GLY A 414 7.20 13.20 -29.33
CA GLY A 414 6.27 12.08 -29.36
C GLY A 414 4.93 12.48 -29.98
N ALA A 415 4.27 11.56 -30.67
CA ALA A 415 2.93 11.81 -31.20
C ALA A 415 1.91 11.89 -30.06
N GLY A 416 0.89 12.73 -30.21
CA GLY A 416 -0.28 12.72 -29.36
C GLY A 416 -1.19 11.52 -29.65
N GLY A 417 -1.87 11.04 -28.62
CA GLY A 417 -2.81 9.93 -28.69
C GLY A 417 -4.14 10.34 -29.32
N THR A 418 -4.82 9.40 -29.96
CA THR A 418 -6.17 9.65 -30.49
C THR A 418 -7.19 9.76 -29.37
N GLY A 419 -8.18 10.64 -29.52
CA GLY A 419 -9.35 10.64 -28.64
C GLY A 419 -10.28 9.45 -28.92
N GLY A 420 -10.96 8.98 -27.87
CA GLY A 420 -11.91 7.88 -27.95
C GLY A 420 -13.23 8.29 -28.58
N ASN A 421 -13.95 7.33 -29.17
CA ASN A 421 -15.27 7.58 -29.75
C ASN A 421 -16.35 7.65 -28.67
N ALA A 422 -17.39 8.44 -28.91
CA ALA A 422 -18.56 8.53 -28.05
C ALA A 422 -19.54 7.37 -28.24
N GLY A 423 -20.49 7.26 -27.32
CA GLY A 423 -21.69 6.44 -27.49
C GLY A 423 -22.70 7.06 -28.44
N LEU A 424 -23.89 6.49 -28.49
CA LEU A 424 -25.03 7.03 -29.24
C LEU A 424 -25.29 8.50 -28.89
N ILE A 425 -25.22 8.81 -27.61
CA ILE A 425 -25.36 10.14 -27.00
C ILE A 425 -24.10 10.43 -26.17
N GLY A 426 -23.32 11.40 -26.63
CA GLY A 426 -22.10 11.84 -25.99
C GLY A 426 -21.13 12.45 -26.99
N ASP A 427 -20.07 13.07 -26.46
CA ASP A 427 -19.07 13.75 -27.27
C ASP A 427 -17.86 12.85 -27.53
N GLY A 428 -17.25 13.00 -28.70
CA GLY A 428 -15.97 12.37 -28.98
C GLY A 428 -14.86 12.97 -28.12
N GLY A 429 -13.89 12.15 -27.73
CA GLY A 429 -12.74 12.62 -26.95
C GLY A 429 -11.80 13.46 -27.80
N ASN A 430 -11.17 14.48 -27.21
CA ASN A 430 -10.15 15.27 -27.91
C ASN A 430 -8.90 14.42 -28.17
N GLY A 431 -8.24 14.61 -29.31
CA GLY A 431 -6.91 14.08 -29.56
C GLY A 431 -5.86 14.83 -28.73
N GLY A 432 -4.79 14.14 -28.35
CA GLY A 432 -3.69 14.72 -27.61
C GLY A 432 -2.76 15.55 -28.50
N ASP A 433 -2.19 16.62 -27.97
CA ASP A 433 -1.18 17.41 -28.68
C ASP A 433 0.10 16.59 -28.90
N GLY A 434 0.79 16.82 -30.02
CA GLY A 434 2.12 16.28 -30.27
C GLY A 434 3.18 17.01 -29.43
N GLY A 435 4.18 16.28 -28.96
CA GLY A 435 5.26 16.84 -28.16
C GLY A 435 6.24 17.67 -28.98
N ALA A 436 6.93 18.61 -28.34
CA ALA A 436 7.99 19.35 -29.01
C ALA A 436 9.19 18.45 -29.33
N GLY A 437 9.88 18.70 -30.45
CA GLY A 437 11.12 18.01 -30.80
C GLY A 437 12.14 18.97 -31.37
N TYR A 438 13.42 18.71 -31.14
CA TYR A 438 14.48 19.44 -31.82
C TYR A 438 14.44 19.18 -33.33
N VAL A 439 14.39 17.91 -33.76
CA VAL A 439 14.41 17.55 -35.20
C VAL A 439 13.03 17.73 -35.82
N SER A 440 12.03 17.01 -35.30
CA SER A 440 10.64 17.19 -35.69
C SER A 440 9.73 17.23 -34.49
N GLY A 441 8.71 18.09 -34.53
CA GLY A 441 7.61 18.00 -33.58
C GLY A 441 6.81 16.71 -33.80
N GLY A 442 6.20 16.20 -32.74
CA GLY A 442 5.28 15.06 -32.83
C GLY A 442 3.98 15.46 -33.49
N ASN A 443 3.32 14.54 -34.18
CA ASN A 443 1.99 14.82 -34.73
C ASN A 443 0.95 14.88 -33.61
N GLY A 444 -0.04 15.75 -33.74
CA GLY A 444 -1.23 15.72 -32.89
C GLY A 444 -2.10 14.50 -33.20
N GLY A 445 -2.78 13.99 -32.17
CA GLY A 445 -3.70 12.88 -32.29
C GLY A 445 -5.05 13.33 -32.87
N ASN A 446 -5.73 12.43 -33.56
CA ASN A 446 -7.07 12.71 -34.08
C ASN A 446 -8.09 12.77 -32.94
N GLY A 447 -9.09 13.63 -33.06
CA GLY A 447 -10.27 13.63 -32.20
C GLY A 447 -11.17 12.44 -32.48
N GLY A 448 -11.86 11.96 -31.44
CA GLY A 448 -12.81 10.87 -31.53
C GLY A 448 -14.15 11.33 -32.12
N ASN A 449 -14.89 10.38 -32.71
CA ASN A 449 -16.18 10.68 -33.34
C ASN A 449 -17.31 10.61 -32.32
N ALA A 450 -18.33 11.46 -32.49
CA ALA A 450 -19.65 11.23 -31.93
C ALA A 450 -20.49 10.32 -32.85
N SER A 451 -21.54 9.69 -32.30
CA SER A 451 -22.39 8.75 -33.06
C SER A 451 -23.67 9.41 -33.59
N MET A 452 -24.66 9.69 -32.73
CA MET A 452 -25.94 10.29 -33.15
C MET A 452 -26.15 11.67 -32.59
N ILE A 453 -25.95 11.85 -31.28
CA ILE A 453 -26.09 13.13 -30.58
C ILE A 453 -24.80 13.42 -29.82
N GLY A 454 -24.17 14.55 -30.13
CA GLY A 454 -22.94 15.04 -29.50
C GLY A 454 -21.93 15.54 -30.51
N ASN A 455 -20.93 16.28 -30.04
CA ASN A 455 -19.90 16.87 -30.87
C ASN A 455 -18.74 15.89 -31.07
N GLY A 456 -18.09 15.97 -32.22
CA GLY A 456 -16.81 15.31 -32.43
C GLY A 456 -15.73 15.97 -31.56
N GLY A 457 -14.76 15.18 -31.12
CA GLY A 457 -13.61 15.70 -30.38
C GLY A 457 -12.68 16.51 -31.28
N ASN A 458 -12.00 17.51 -30.73
CA ASN A 458 -11.00 18.27 -31.47
C ASN A 458 -9.76 17.41 -31.74
N GLY A 459 -9.11 17.59 -32.88
CA GLY A 459 -7.77 17.08 -33.12
C GLY A 459 -6.73 17.83 -32.30
N GLY A 460 -5.70 17.12 -31.85
CA GLY A 460 -4.58 17.70 -31.14
C GLY A 460 -3.68 18.50 -32.07
N ASN A 461 -3.01 19.51 -31.53
CA ASN A 461 -2.05 20.31 -32.28
C ASN A 461 -0.78 19.53 -32.56
N GLY A 462 -0.10 19.86 -33.66
CA GLY A 462 1.25 19.38 -33.91
C GLY A 462 2.26 19.99 -32.94
N GLY A 463 3.30 19.24 -32.60
CA GLY A 463 4.40 19.71 -31.79
C GLY A 463 5.33 20.64 -32.56
N THR A 464 6.05 21.50 -31.83
CA THR A 464 7.06 22.39 -32.41
C THR A 464 8.35 21.64 -32.75
N GLY A 465 9.07 22.08 -33.79
CA GLY A 465 10.43 21.60 -34.12
C GLY A 465 10.95 22.21 -35.42
N HIS A 466 12.17 21.86 -35.86
CA HIS A 466 12.69 22.29 -37.16
C HIS A 466 11.76 21.86 -38.30
N SER A 467 11.22 20.64 -38.21
CA SER A 467 10.04 20.21 -38.95
C SER A 467 8.85 20.12 -37.99
N PRO A 468 7.90 21.08 -38.00
CA PRO A 468 6.70 21.01 -37.18
C PRO A 468 5.91 19.72 -37.41
N GLY A 469 5.32 19.19 -36.34
CA GLY A 469 4.37 18.09 -36.44
C GLY A 469 3.08 18.53 -37.12
N ALA A 470 2.39 17.60 -37.77
CA ALA A 470 1.05 17.85 -38.29
C ALA A 470 0.04 17.92 -37.14
N GLY A 471 -1.00 18.75 -37.29
CA GLY A 471 -2.18 18.66 -36.43
C GLY A 471 -3.00 17.41 -36.74
N GLY A 472 -3.67 16.87 -35.74
CA GLY A 472 -4.61 15.76 -35.88
C GLY A 472 -5.95 16.24 -36.46
N THR A 473 -6.68 15.35 -37.10
CA THR A 473 -8.01 15.67 -37.63
C THR A 473 -9.03 15.74 -36.50
N GLY A 474 -9.98 16.66 -36.59
CA GLY A 474 -11.17 16.69 -35.74
C GLY A 474 -12.08 15.47 -36.01
N GLY A 475 -12.76 15.02 -34.98
CA GLY A 475 -13.74 13.94 -35.08
C GLY A 475 -15.05 14.39 -35.72
N ALA A 476 -15.78 13.46 -36.31
CA ALA A 476 -17.12 13.72 -36.82
C ALA A 476 -18.12 14.02 -35.69
N GLY A 477 -19.03 14.97 -35.93
CA GLY A 477 -20.18 15.22 -35.05
C GLY A 477 -21.29 14.18 -35.22
N GLY A 478 -22.23 14.16 -34.29
CA GLY A 478 -23.38 13.27 -34.30
C GLY A 478 -24.25 13.44 -35.54
N LYS A 479 -24.74 12.32 -36.09
CA LYS A 479 -25.54 12.32 -37.34
C LYS A 479 -26.87 13.09 -37.23
N LEU A 480 -27.42 13.24 -36.03
CA LEU A 480 -28.67 13.95 -35.78
C LEU A 480 -28.40 15.36 -35.25
N ILE A 481 -27.58 15.46 -34.20
CA ILE A 481 -27.23 16.72 -33.54
C ILE A 481 -25.75 16.64 -33.15
N GLY A 482 -24.96 17.63 -33.57
CA GLY A 482 -23.55 17.68 -33.22
C GLY A 482 -22.71 18.40 -34.26
N GLN A 483 -21.67 19.10 -33.80
CA GLN A 483 -20.68 19.70 -34.68
C GLN A 483 -19.45 18.77 -34.80
N PRO A 484 -18.80 18.70 -35.97
CA PRO A 484 -17.46 18.14 -36.06
C PRO A 484 -16.49 18.90 -35.15
N GLY A 485 -15.50 18.19 -34.62
CA GLY A 485 -14.39 18.81 -33.92
C GLY A 485 -13.50 19.61 -34.85
N PHE A 486 -12.75 20.55 -34.30
CA PHE A 486 -11.75 21.30 -35.06
C PHE A 486 -10.51 20.45 -35.33
N ASP A 487 -9.92 20.59 -36.51
CA ASP A 487 -8.59 20.06 -36.78
C ASP A 487 -7.55 20.81 -35.93
N GLY A 488 -6.55 20.08 -35.45
CA GLY A 488 -5.42 20.67 -34.76
C GLY A 488 -4.55 21.49 -35.71
N VAL A 489 -3.87 22.49 -35.17
CA VAL A 489 -2.97 23.33 -35.97
C VAL A 489 -1.56 22.77 -36.01
N ALA A 490 -0.88 22.95 -37.14
CA ALA A 490 0.57 22.75 -37.23
C ALA A 490 1.28 24.06 -36.82
N PRO A 491 2.28 24.03 -35.92
CA PRO A 491 3.01 25.22 -35.55
C PRO A 491 3.84 25.78 -36.72
N ALA A 492 4.09 27.09 -36.72
CA ALA A 492 4.87 27.73 -37.78
C ALA A 492 6.31 27.21 -37.82
N ARG A 493 6.84 26.98 -39.03
CA ARG A 493 8.24 26.57 -39.24
C ARG A 493 9.20 27.62 -38.64
N GLN A 494 10.14 27.19 -37.80
CA GLN A 494 11.22 28.08 -37.40
C GLN A 494 12.15 28.32 -38.61
N PRO A 495 12.52 29.57 -38.92
CA PRO A 495 13.42 29.86 -40.03
C PRO A 495 14.80 29.24 -39.76
N LEU A 496 15.36 28.56 -40.76
CA LEU A 496 16.75 28.06 -40.72
C LEU A 496 17.68 29.23 -40.37
N PRO A 497 18.68 29.05 -39.48
CA PRO A 497 19.72 30.05 -39.34
C PRO A 497 20.40 30.20 -40.69
N LEU A 498 20.32 31.39 -41.26
CA LEU A 498 21.10 31.78 -42.45
C LEU A 498 22.57 31.49 -42.12
N VAL A 499 23.13 30.46 -42.74
CA VAL A 499 24.58 30.31 -42.84
C VAL A 499 25.03 31.51 -43.66
N SER A 500 25.49 32.55 -42.97
CA SER A 500 26.25 33.59 -43.62
C SER A 500 27.55 32.95 -44.08
N ASP A 501 27.62 32.60 -45.36
CA ASP A 501 28.88 32.52 -46.07
C ASP A 501 29.62 33.83 -45.83
N VAL A 502 30.67 33.76 -45.01
CA VAL A 502 31.73 34.75 -45.03
C VAL A 502 33.03 34.00 -45.26
N SER A 503 33.48 34.16 -46.50
CA SER A 503 34.81 33.90 -47.06
C SER A 503 35.99 34.08 -46.11
#